data_AF-A0A8B6DH01-F1
#
_entry.id   AF-A0A8B6DH01-F1
#
_cell.length_a   1.000
_cell.length_b   1.000
_cell.length_c   1.000
_cell.angle_alpha   90.00
_cell.angle_beta   90.00
_cell.angle_gamma   90.00
#
_symmetry.space_group_name_H-M   'P 1'
#
loop_
_entity.id
_entity.type
_entity.pdbx_description
1 polymer ?
#
loop_
_entity_poly.entity_id
_entity_poly.type
_entity_poly.pdbx_seq_one_letter_code
_entity_poly.pdbx_strand_id
1 'polypeptide(L)'
;MGASVFHHRNHIKLFIENYFNKEDRNRLLCAVYNYVNNPVYLAGCRALGIVDMLLTGPLWRIIENVDHILDLIDIWLVFKNSIELLSKDASELIEGKVFYPEFTKKDEVFNSLFINNDLDEELNLLTIEALQIILINFLIIIERQLSDCLPGGIFNENTEGVNKDLRVESTTVATTKRDFANLDRLRREKPNANTIALEGIILFSNNKTLRWLDDMNVE
;
A
#
# COMPACT_ATOMS: atom_id res chain seq x y z
N MET A 1 -8.19 4.67 -4.18
CA MET A 1 -9.30 5.53 -3.70
C MET A 1 -9.38 6.87 -4.45
N GLY A 2 -8.27 7.62 -4.59
CA GLY A 2 -8.26 8.90 -5.32
C GLY A 2 -8.68 8.79 -6.80
N ALA A 3 -8.26 7.73 -7.49
CA ALA A 3 -8.63 7.48 -8.90
C ALA A 3 -10.16 7.41 -9.12
N SER A 4 -10.88 6.70 -8.25
CA SER A 4 -12.32 6.54 -8.35
C SER A 4 -13.07 7.86 -8.08
N VAL A 5 -12.59 8.66 -7.14
CA VAL A 5 -13.17 9.99 -6.86
C VAL A 5 -12.98 10.91 -8.06
N PHE A 6 -11.79 10.91 -8.67
CA PHE A 6 -11.53 11.69 -9.87
C PHE A 6 -12.41 11.24 -11.05
N HIS A 7 -12.54 9.93 -11.25
CA HIS A 7 -13.39 9.36 -12.31
C HIS A 7 -14.87 9.73 -12.13
N HIS A 8 -15.42 9.57 -10.92
CA HIS A 8 -16.84 9.83 -10.65
C HIS A 8 -17.18 11.28 -10.31
N ARG A 9 -16.23 12.22 -10.39
CA ARG A 9 -16.45 13.64 -10.02
C ARG A 9 -17.69 14.25 -10.69
N ASN A 10 -17.89 13.96 -11.97
CA ASN A 10 -19.03 14.47 -12.73
C ASN A 10 -20.35 13.81 -12.30
N HIS A 11 -20.32 12.50 -11.98
CA HIS A 11 -21.50 11.80 -11.46
C HIS A 11 -21.90 12.33 -10.09
N ILE A 12 -20.92 12.59 -9.21
CA ILE A 12 -21.16 13.15 -7.87
C ILE A 12 -21.75 14.56 -7.99
N LYS A 13 -21.19 15.40 -8.87
CA LYS A 13 -21.70 16.74 -9.15
C LYS A 13 -23.15 16.69 -9.62
N LEU A 14 -23.43 15.90 -10.65
CA LEU A 14 -24.76 15.76 -11.25
C LEU A 14 -25.78 15.17 -10.27
N PHE A 15 -25.36 14.21 -9.42
CA PHE A 15 -26.21 13.68 -8.36
C PHE A 15 -26.61 14.76 -7.35
N ILE A 16 -25.65 15.57 -6.89
CA ILE A 16 -25.94 16.64 -5.92
C ILE A 16 -26.82 17.72 -6.53
N GLU A 17 -26.56 18.10 -7.79
CA GLU A 17 -27.34 19.12 -8.52
C GLU A 17 -28.79 18.68 -8.77
N ASN A 18 -29.02 17.41 -9.11
CA ASN A 18 -30.34 16.90 -9.46
C ASN A 18 -31.22 16.54 -8.26
N TYR A 19 -30.63 16.11 -7.14
CA TYR A 19 -31.40 15.56 -6.01
C TYR A 19 -31.51 16.49 -4.80
N PHE A 20 -30.72 17.58 -4.73
CA PHE A 20 -30.75 18.50 -3.59
C PHE A 20 -31.12 19.92 -4.03
N ASN A 21 -32.31 20.38 -3.61
CA ASN A 21 -32.73 21.76 -3.79
C ASN A 21 -31.83 22.72 -3.00
N LYS A 22 -31.57 23.91 -3.57
CA LYS A 22 -30.68 24.93 -3.01
C LYS A 22 -31.01 25.36 -1.57
N GLU A 23 -32.23 25.11 -1.10
CA GLU A 23 -32.80 25.65 0.14
C GLU A 23 -32.63 24.72 1.36
N ASP A 24 -32.39 23.42 1.18
CA ASP A 24 -32.38 22.43 2.28
C ASP A 24 -31.08 21.63 2.33
N ARG A 25 -29.95 22.35 2.26
CA ARG A 25 -28.67 21.69 2.03
C ARG A 25 -28.09 21.10 3.31
N ASN A 26 -28.05 19.78 3.36
CA ASN A 26 -27.14 19.04 4.22
C ASN A 26 -25.71 19.63 4.08
N ARG A 27 -25.14 20.09 5.20
CA ARG A 27 -23.81 20.74 5.23
C ARG A 27 -22.70 19.85 4.68
N LEU A 28 -22.81 18.52 4.87
CA LEU A 28 -21.86 17.55 4.35
C LEU A 28 -21.87 17.56 2.81
N LEU A 29 -23.06 17.53 2.20
CA LEU A 29 -23.20 17.50 0.75
C LEU A 29 -22.75 18.82 0.10
N CYS A 30 -22.94 19.95 0.79
CA CYS A 30 -22.33 21.22 0.37
C CYS A 30 -20.81 21.14 0.36
N ALA A 31 -20.20 20.58 1.41
CA ALA A 31 -18.76 20.44 1.49
C ALA A 31 -18.25 19.53 0.36
N VAL A 32 -18.88 18.37 0.14
CA VAL A 32 -18.54 17.46 -0.96
C VAL A 32 -18.67 18.13 -2.32
N TYR A 33 -19.75 18.87 -2.56
CA TYR A 33 -19.93 19.63 -3.80
C TYR A 33 -18.81 20.67 -3.99
N ASN A 34 -18.44 21.39 -2.94
CA ASN A 34 -17.35 22.35 -2.99
C ASN A 34 -15.99 21.68 -3.24
N TYR A 35 -15.75 20.50 -2.66
CA TYR A 35 -14.51 19.75 -2.87
C TYR A 35 -14.40 19.20 -4.29
N VAL A 36 -15.49 18.69 -4.85
CA VAL A 36 -15.53 18.16 -6.22
C VAL A 36 -15.38 19.25 -7.28
N ASN A 37 -15.69 20.51 -6.95
CA ASN A 37 -15.49 21.65 -7.86
C ASN A 37 -14.17 22.38 -7.65
N ASN A 38 -13.40 22.06 -6.61
CA ASN A 38 -12.15 22.74 -6.32
C ASN A 38 -10.98 22.04 -7.03
N PRO A 39 -10.23 22.76 -7.89
CA PRO A 39 -9.19 22.17 -8.73
C PRO A 39 -8.04 21.58 -7.91
N VAL A 40 -7.73 22.12 -6.74
CA VAL A 40 -6.65 21.62 -5.86
C VAL A 40 -6.98 20.23 -5.33
N TYR A 41 -8.22 20.01 -4.85
CA TYR A 41 -8.63 18.69 -4.36
C TYR A 41 -8.76 17.67 -5.49
N LEU A 42 -9.22 18.10 -6.67
CA LEU A 42 -9.26 17.25 -7.85
C LEU A 42 -7.86 16.84 -8.31
N ALA A 43 -6.91 17.79 -8.35
CA ALA A 43 -5.52 17.53 -8.68
C ALA A 43 -4.89 16.53 -7.70
N GLY A 44 -5.11 16.69 -6.40
CA GLY A 44 -4.65 15.73 -5.38
C GLY A 44 -5.26 14.34 -5.57
N CYS A 45 -6.57 14.24 -5.86
CA CYS A 45 -7.22 12.96 -6.13
C CYS A 45 -6.67 12.29 -7.39
N ARG A 46 -6.41 13.07 -8.45
CA ARG A 46 -5.81 12.60 -9.69
C ARG A 46 -4.38 12.11 -9.45
N ALA A 47 -3.55 12.90 -8.77
CA ALA A 47 -2.18 12.56 -8.43
C ALA A 47 -2.10 11.24 -7.65
N LEU A 48 -2.92 11.08 -6.61
CA LEU A 48 -3.01 9.82 -5.86
C LEU A 48 -3.48 8.65 -6.73
N GLY A 49 -4.41 8.90 -7.67
CA GLY A 49 -4.85 7.88 -8.62
C GLY A 49 -3.76 7.45 -9.60
N ILE A 50 -2.95 8.40 -10.09
CA ILE A 50 -1.81 8.15 -10.97
C ILE A 50 -0.75 7.33 -10.23
N VAL A 51 -0.40 7.71 -8.99
CA VAL A 51 0.53 6.95 -8.14
C VAL A 51 0.03 5.52 -7.92
N ASP A 52 -1.26 5.35 -7.62
CA ASP A 52 -1.87 4.04 -7.42
C ASP A 52 -1.77 3.16 -8.67
N MET A 53 -2.09 3.71 -9.83
CA MET A 53 -2.16 2.94 -11.08
C MET A 53 -0.80 2.68 -11.73
N LEU A 54 0.15 3.61 -11.61
CA LEU A 54 1.44 3.53 -12.29
C LEU A 54 2.60 3.05 -11.40
N LEU A 55 2.52 3.28 -10.08
CA LEU A 55 3.62 2.99 -9.16
C LEU A 55 3.24 1.90 -8.17
N THR A 56 2.34 2.17 -7.22
CA THR A 56 2.10 1.24 -6.11
C THR A 56 1.33 0.00 -6.54
N GLY A 57 0.35 0.13 -7.43
CA GLY A 57 -0.42 -0.99 -7.94
C GLY A 57 0.42 -2.00 -8.72
N PRO A 58 1.29 -1.58 -9.66
CA PRO A 58 2.23 -2.48 -10.31
C PRO A 58 3.25 -3.08 -9.34
N LEU A 59 3.80 -2.26 -8.43
CA LEU A 59 4.74 -2.72 -7.41
C LEU A 59 4.16 -3.84 -6.53
N TRP A 60 2.92 -3.67 -6.04
CA TRP A 60 2.25 -4.71 -5.25
C TRP A 60 2.12 -6.03 -6.00
N ARG A 61 1.76 -5.99 -7.28
CA ARG A 61 1.67 -7.19 -8.10
C ARG A 61 3.02 -7.85 -8.31
N ILE A 62 4.10 -7.08 -8.39
CA ILE A 62 5.46 -7.65 -8.46
C ILE A 62 5.77 -8.37 -7.15
N ILE A 63 5.57 -7.71 -6.01
CA ILE A 63 5.83 -8.30 -4.68
C ILE A 63 5.03 -9.59 -4.46
N GLU A 64 3.78 -9.64 -4.91
CA GLU A 64 2.93 -10.83 -4.81
C GLU A 64 3.40 -12.01 -5.69
N ASN A 65 4.15 -11.74 -6.76
CA ASN A 65 4.62 -12.75 -7.71
C ASN A 65 6.08 -13.16 -7.48
N VAL A 66 6.79 -12.54 -6.54
CA VAL A 66 8.18 -12.91 -6.23
C VAL A 66 8.22 -14.00 -5.16
N ASP A 67 9.01 -15.04 -5.41
CA ASP A 67 9.18 -16.17 -4.50
C ASP A 67 10.04 -15.83 -3.26
N HIS A 68 11.07 -15.00 -3.44
CA HIS A 68 12.01 -14.66 -2.37
C HIS A 68 12.23 -13.15 -2.23
N ILE A 69 12.23 -12.66 -0.99
CA ILE A 69 12.34 -11.21 -0.69
C ILE A 69 13.65 -10.58 -1.21
N LEU A 70 14.72 -11.36 -1.33
CA LEU A 70 15.99 -10.86 -1.89
C LEU A 70 15.93 -10.61 -3.39
N ASP A 71 15.03 -11.26 -4.12
CA ASP A 71 14.85 -11.00 -5.56
C ASP A 71 14.20 -9.63 -5.79
N LEU A 72 13.64 -9.01 -4.74
CA LEU A 72 13.11 -7.65 -4.79
C LEU A 72 14.19 -6.58 -4.70
N ILE A 73 15.45 -6.91 -4.34
CA ILE A 73 16.51 -5.91 -4.13
C ILE A 73 16.74 -5.06 -5.39
N ASP A 74 16.87 -5.70 -6.55
CA ASP A 74 17.06 -5.00 -7.83
C ASP A 74 15.84 -4.14 -8.18
N ILE A 75 14.63 -4.65 -7.89
CA ILE A 75 13.37 -3.93 -8.11
C ILE A 75 13.32 -2.68 -7.22
N TRP A 76 13.71 -2.79 -5.95
CA TRP A 76 13.75 -1.66 -5.02
C TRP A 76 14.72 -0.58 -5.45
N LEU A 77 15.88 -0.96 -5.99
CA LEU A 77 16.86 -0.02 -6.52
C LEU A 77 16.32 0.74 -7.74
N VAL A 78 15.74 0.02 -8.71
CA VAL A 78 15.10 0.64 -9.89
C VAL A 78 13.96 1.57 -9.47
N PHE A 79 13.13 1.12 -8.52
CA PHE A 79 12.01 1.90 -8.01
C PHE A 79 12.47 3.19 -7.30
N LYS A 80 13.49 3.09 -6.44
CA LYS A 80 14.09 4.26 -5.78
C LYS A 80 14.60 5.28 -6.81
N ASN A 81 15.43 4.84 -7.75
CA ASN A 81 16.01 5.73 -8.77
C ASN A 81 14.94 6.38 -9.64
N SER A 82 13.88 5.64 -9.96
CA SER A 82 12.74 6.16 -10.72
C SER A 82 11.97 7.23 -9.94
N ILE A 83 11.70 6.99 -8.65
CA ILE A 83 11.03 7.98 -7.79
C ILE A 83 11.91 9.21 -7.58
N GLU A 84 13.22 9.04 -7.43
CA GLU A 84 14.13 10.18 -7.29
C GLU A 84 14.08 11.09 -8.51
N LEU A 85 14.07 10.52 -9.72
CA LEU A 85 13.96 11.29 -10.96
C LEU A 85 12.59 11.98 -11.08
N LEU A 86 11.51 11.25 -10.82
CA LEU A 86 10.15 11.77 -10.91
C LEU A 86 9.80 12.79 -9.82
N SER A 87 10.48 12.73 -8.67
CA SER A 87 10.32 13.72 -7.59
C SER A 87 10.76 15.12 -8.04
N LYS A 88 11.68 15.19 -9.02
CA LYS A 88 12.16 16.43 -9.63
C LYS A 88 11.25 16.88 -10.75
N ASP A 89 10.83 15.96 -11.62
CA ASP A 89 9.90 16.24 -12.71
C ASP A 89 8.90 15.08 -12.89
N ALA A 90 7.64 15.35 -12.56
CA ALA A 90 6.56 14.37 -12.66
C ALA A 90 5.77 14.47 -13.98
N SER A 91 6.22 15.29 -14.94
CA SER A 91 5.54 15.49 -16.22
C SER A 91 5.35 14.17 -16.98
N GLU A 92 6.36 13.29 -16.95
CA GLU A 92 6.31 11.97 -17.59
C GLU A 92 5.17 11.08 -17.05
N LEU A 93 4.77 11.26 -15.78
CA LEU A 93 3.66 10.49 -15.19
C LEU A 93 2.31 10.93 -15.74
N ILE A 94 2.14 12.21 -16.09
CA ILE A 94 0.90 12.71 -16.70
C ILE A 94 0.78 12.25 -18.15
N GLU A 95 1.90 12.07 -18.84
CA GLU A 95 1.94 11.44 -20.17
C GLU A 95 1.60 9.94 -20.12
N GLY A 96 1.52 9.36 -18.91
CA GLY A 96 1.15 7.96 -18.70
C GLY A 96 2.33 7.01 -18.91
N LYS A 97 3.58 7.48 -18.77
CA LYS A 97 4.75 6.61 -18.84
C LYS A 97 4.70 5.57 -17.72
N VAL A 98 4.74 4.30 -18.12
CA VAL A 98 4.60 3.16 -17.22
C VAL A 98 5.96 2.52 -16.97
N PHE A 99 6.37 2.40 -15.71
CA PHE A 99 7.64 1.78 -15.32
C PHE A 99 7.59 0.25 -15.38
N TYR A 100 6.42 -0.32 -15.06
CA TYR A 100 6.17 -1.76 -15.05
C TYR A 100 4.95 -2.08 -15.94
N PRO A 101 5.08 -1.96 -17.28
CA PRO A 101 3.95 -2.07 -18.20
C PRO A 101 3.21 -3.39 -18.12
N GLU A 102 3.92 -4.47 -17.80
CA GLU A 102 3.37 -5.83 -17.66
C GLU A 102 2.38 -5.97 -16.50
N PHE A 103 2.51 -5.11 -15.47
CA PHE A 103 1.71 -5.17 -14.25
C PHE A 103 0.67 -4.05 -14.15
N THR A 104 0.54 -3.21 -15.18
CA THR A 104 -0.42 -2.09 -15.17
C THR A 104 -1.75 -2.49 -15.80
N LYS A 105 -2.82 -2.35 -15.02
CA LYS A 105 -4.19 -2.62 -15.46
C LYS A 105 -4.81 -1.37 -16.08
N LYS A 106 -5.27 -1.47 -17.32
CA LYS A 106 -5.93 -0.38 -18.06
C LYS A 106 -7.44 -0.56 -18.02
N ASP A 107 -8.08 0.03 -17.02
CA ASP A 107 -9.55 0.07 -16.88
C ASP A 107 -10.13 1.44 -17.28
N GLU A 108 -11.45 1.59 -17.29
CA GLU A 108 -12.12 2.88 -17.56
C GLU A 108 -11.67 4.00 -16.60
N VAL A 109 -11.39 3.65 -15.34
CA VAL A 109 -10.85 4.56 -14.34
C VAL A 109 -9.45 5.02 -14.73
N PHE A 110 -8.58 4.12 -15.22
CA PHE A 110 -7.25 4.44 -15.70
C PHE A 110 -7.34 5.46 -16.84
N ASN A 111 -8.18 5.17 -17.83
CA ASN A 111 -8.38 6.03 -18.99
C ASN A 111 -8.85 7.44 -18.55
N SER A 112 -9.74 7.53 -17.55
CA SER A 112 -10.20 8.84 -17.08
C SER A 112 -9.14 9.73 -16.42
N LEU A 113 -7.99 9.16 -15.99
CA LEU A 113 -6.87 9.92 -15.43
C LEU A 113 -5.99 10.56 -16.52
N PHE A 114 -5.98 9.98 -17.73
CA PHE A 114 -5.04 10.31 -18.82
C PHE A 114 -5.71 10.76 -20.14
N ILE A 115 -7.03 10.61 -20.29
CA ILE A 115 -7.75 11.14 -21.47
C ILE A 115 -7.70 12.68 -21.40
N ASN A 116 -6.88 13.24 -22.30
CA ASN A 116 -6.27 14.56 -22.24
C ASN A 116 -6.86 15.60 -23.23
N ASN A 117 -8.13 15.53 -23.62
CA ASN A 117 -8.65 16.53 -24.60
C ASN A 117 -9.42 17.71 -23.97
N ASP A 118 -9.86 17.63 -22.71
CA ASP A 118 -10.69 18.68 -22.08
C ASP A 118 -10.25 19.07 -20.65
N LEU A 119 -9.05 18.66 -20.21
CA LEU A 119 -8.56 19.00 -18.87
C LEU A 119 -7.83 20.35 -18.90
N ASP A 120 -8.27 21.25 -18.03
CA ASP A 120 -7.71 22.59 -17.81
C ASP A 120 -6.20 22.54 -17.58
N GLU A 121 -5.44 23.42 -18.24
CA GLU A 121 -3.98 23.53 -18.07
C GLU A 121 -3.61 23.75 -16.60
N GLU A 122 -4.44 24.52 -15.89
CA GLU A 122 -4.29 24.76 -14.44
C GLU A 122 -4.35 23.46 -13.62
N LEU A 123 -5.29 22.56 -13.95
CA LEU A 123 -5.43 21.29 -13.24
C LEU A 123 -4.23 20.37 -13.50
N ASN A 124 -3.67 20.38 -14.71
CA ASN A 124 -2.47 19.62 -15.03
C ASN A 124 -1.29 20.11 -14.19
N LEU A 125 -1.05 21.41 -14.14
CA LEU A 125 0.02 22.00 -13.32
C LEU A 125 -0.12 21.63 -11.84
N LEU A 126 -1.31 21.81 -11.27
CA LEU A 126 -1.57 21.42 -9.88
C LEU A 126 -1.38 19.92 -9.63
N THR A 127 -1.66 19.08 -10.63
CA THR A 127 -1.44 17.64 -10.53
C THR A 127 0.04 17.30 -10.53
N ILE A 128 0.86 17.97 -11.36
CA ILE A 128 2.33 17.80 -11.36
C ILE A 128 2.91 18.17 -10.00
N GLU A 129 2.54 19.34 -9.48
CA GLU A 129 3.01 19.81 -8.17
C GLU A 129 2.62 18.83 -7.05
N ALA A 130 1.36 18.36 -7.06
CA ALA A 130 0.91 17.37 -6.09
C ALA A 130 1.67 16.04 -6.20
N LEU A 131 1.94 15.57 -7.43
CA LEU A 131 2.74 14.35 -7.67
C LEU A 131 4.15 14.50 -7.13
N GLN A 132 4.84 15.60 -7.43
CA GLN A 132 6.20 15.85 -6.94
C GLN A 132 6.25 15.84 -5.41
N ILE A 133 5.31 16.50 -4.73
CA ILE A 133 5.23 16.51 -3.27
C ILE A 133 5.02 15.10 -2.72
N ILE A 134 4.11 14.32 -3.31
CA ILE A 134 3.86 12.93 -2.88
C ILE A 134 5.11 12.08 -3.06
N LEU A 135 5.78 12.20 -4.21
CA LEU A 135 6.96 11.42 -4.55
C LEU A 135 8.17 11.75 -3.67
N ILE A 136 8.38 13.02 -3.31
CA ILE A 136 9.40 13.43 -2.35
C ILE A 136 9.17 12.72 -1.00
N ASN A 137 7.93 12.72 -0.51
CA ASN A 137 7.60 12.05 0.75
C ASN A 137 7.75 10.52 0.63
N PHE A 138 7.41 9.94 -0.51
CA PHE A 138 7.64 8.52 -0.78
C PHE A 138 9.12 8.17 -0.76
N LEU A 139 9.98 8.99 -1.35
CA LEU A 139 11.42 8.78 -1.36
C LEU A 139 11.98 8.69 0.06
N ILE A 140 11.60 9.62 0.94
CA ILE A 140 12.00 9.60 2.36
C ILE A 140 11.59 8.30 3.04
N ILE A 141 10.38 7.81 2.76
CA ILE A 141 9.88 6.56 3.33
C ILE A 141 10.67 5.37 2.80
N ILE A 142 10.89 5.31 1.49
CA ILE A 142 11.62 4.22 0.81
C ILE A 142 13.05 4.14 1.34
N GLU A 143 13.77 5.25 1.42
CA GLU A 143 15.14 5.27 1.92
C GLU A 143 15.24 4.80 3.38
N ARG A 144 14.24 5.16 4.19
CA ARG A 144 14.19 4.75 5.59
C ARG A 144 13.76 3.29 5.79
N GLN A 145 12.82 2.79 4.99
CA GLN A 145 12.26 1.45 5.15
C GLN A 145 13.10 0.37 4.45
N LEU A 146 13.77 0.73 3.36
CA LEU A 146 14.57 -0.18 2.54
C LEU A 146 16.07 0.05 2.73
N SER A 147 16.50 0.73 3.79
CA SER A 147 17.92 1.01 4.07
C SER A 147 18.79 -0.25 3.99
N ASP A 148 18.26 -1.38 4.43
CA ASP A 148 18.99 -2.64 4.47
C ASP A 148 19.05 -3.35 3.11
N CYS A 149 18.16 -3.00 2.18
CA CYS A 149 18.08 -3.55 0.82
C CYS A 149 18.72 -2.62 -0.23
N LEU A 150 18.97 -1.35 0.10
CA LEU A 150 19.59 -0.38 -0.79
C LEU A 150 21.13 -0.49 -0.74
N PRO A 151 21.87 0.18 -1.67
CA PRO A 151 23.33 0.18 -1.66
C PRO A 151 23.91 0.62 -0.31
N GLY A 152 24.80 -0.22 0.26
CA GLY A 152 25.34 -0.07 1.62
C GLY A 152 24.51 -0.75 2.73
N GLY A 153 23.39 -1.39 2.36
CA GLY A 153 22.55 -2.17 3.25
C GLY A 153 23.02 -3.62 3.43
N ILE A 154 22.61 -4.23 4.54
CA ILE A 154 23.03 -5.56 5.00
C ILE A 154 22.75 -6.66 3.95
N PHE A 155 21.63 -6.54 3.23
CA PHE A 155 21.16 -7.54 2.27
C PHE A 155 21.66 -7.33 0.84
N ASN A 156 22.22 -6.15 0.53
CA ASN A 156 22.69 -5.81 -0.81
C ASN A 156 24.05 -6.47 -1.16
N GLU A 157 24.88 -6.80 -0.16
CA GLU A 157 26.26 -7.29 -0.39
C GLU A 157 26.44 -8.81 -0.14
N ASN A 158 25.49 -9.50 0.50
CA ASN A 158 25.68 -10.87 1.02
C ASN A 158 24.70 -11.92 0.47
N THR A 159 24.38 -11.89 -0.83
CA THR A 159 23.29 -12.70 -1.42
C THR A 159 23.56 -14.21 -1.46
N GLU A 160 24.81 -14.68 -1.46
CA GLU A 160 25.09 -16.14 -1.57
C GLU A 160 25.11 -16.89 -0.22
N GLY A 161 25.58 -16.24 0.86
CA GLY A 161 25.61 -16.83 2.20
C GLY A 161 24.27 -16.72 2.92
N VAL A 162 23.63 -15.56 2.84
CA VAL A 162 22.38 -15.25 3.53
C VAL A 162 21.19 -16.04 2.96
N ASN A 163 21.21 -16.38 1.67
CA ASN A 163 20.17 -17.22 1.05
C ASN A 163 20.09 -18.65 1.64
N LYS A 164 21.21 -19.18 2.16
CA LYS A 164 21.20 -20.50 2.81
C LYS A 164 20.59 -20.43 4.21
N ASP A 165 20.80 -19.33 4.94
CA ASP A 165 20.30 -19.15 6.31
C ASP A 165 18.86 -18.62 6.35
N LEU A 166 18.43 -17.85 5.35
CA LEU A 166 17.06 -17.32 5.21
C LEU A 166 16.07 -18.31 4.59
N ARG A 167 16.54 -19.47 4.10
CA ARG A 167 15.66 -20.61 3.84
C ARG A 167 15.14 -21.12 5.17
N VAL A 168 14.11 -20.44 5.70
CA VAL A 168 13.38 -20.90 6.86
C VAL A 168 12.84 -22.28 6.51
N GLU A 169 13.40 -23.31 7.13
CA GLU A 169 12.88 -24.66 7.02
C GLU A 169 11.38 -24.62 7.31
N SER A 170 10.60 -25.32 6.49
CA SER A 170 9.14 -25.32 6.49
C SER A 170 8.50 -25.50 7.88
N THR A 171 9.24 -26.09 8.82
CA THR A 171 8.87 -26.35 10.21
C THR A 171 8.69 -25.08 11.06
N THR A 172 9.56 -24.08 10.92
CA THR A 172 9.43 -22.83 11.70
C THR A 172 8.25 -22.00 11.17
N VAL A 173 8.11 -21.88 9.85
CA VAL A 173 6.93 -21.24 9.23
C VAL A 173 5.65 -21.99 9.59
N ALA A 174 5.65 -23.31 9.60
CA ALA A 174 4.48 -24.11 9.99
C ALA A 174 4.12 -23.91 11.47
N THR A 175 5.10 -23.74 12.35
CA THR A 175 4.87 -23.49 13.78
C THR A 175 4.31 -22.09 14.00
N THR A 176 4.90 -21.07 13.39
CA THR A 176 4.40 -19.69 13.47
C THR A 176 2.99 -19.58 12.89
N LYS A 177 2.71 -20.21 11.73
CA LYS A 177 1.36 -20.26 11.15
C LYS A 177 0.35 -20.93 12.09
N ARG A 178 0.74 -22.04 12.74
CA ARG A 178 -0.10 -22.73 13.72
C ARG A 178 -0.38 -21.85 14.94
N ASP A 179 0.61 -21.13 15.44
CA ASP A 179 0.47 -20.23 16.59
C ASP A 179 -0.45 -19.04 16.27
N PHE A 180 -0.31 -18.44 15.09
CA PHE A 180 -1.23 -17.39 14.64
C PHE A 180 -2.65 -17.91 14.43
N ALA A 181 -2.82 -19.12 13.87
CA ALA A 181 -4.13 -19.73 13.73
C ALA A 181 -4.79 -20.02 15.10
N ASN A 182 -4.00 -20.47 16.07
CA ASN A 182 -4.46 -20.67 17.45
C ASN A 182 -4.84 -19.35 18.12
N LEU A 183 -4.04 -18.30 17.93
CA LEU A 183 -4.32 -16.96 18.46
C LEU A 183 -5.62 -16.39 17.86
N ASP A 184 -5.80 -16.51 16.54
CA ASP A 184 -7.02 -16.03 15.87
C ASP A 184 -8.26 -16.78 16.36
N ARG A 185 -8.17 -18.11 16.53
CA ARG A 185 -9.24 -18.90 17.14
C ARG A 185 -9.54 -18.45 18.57
N LEU A 186 -8.51 -18.33 19.41
CA LEU A 186 -8.66 -17.93 20.82
C LEU A 186 -9.26 -16.54 20.96
N ARG A 187 -8.94 -15.62 20.05
CA ARG A 187 -9.49 -14.26 20.04
C ARG A 187 -10.98 -14.24 19.68
N ARG A 188 -11.43 -15.16 18.82
CA ARG A 188 -12.88 -15.33 18.51
C ARG A 188 -13.64 -16.01 19.65
N GLU A 189 -13.03 -17.01 20.28
CA GLU A 189 -13.65 -17.73 21.41
C GLU A 189 -13.67 -16.91 22.70
N LYS A 190 -12.66 -16.06 22.91
CA LYS A 190 -12.47 -15.25 24.12
C LYS A 190 -12.17 -13.78 23.75
N PRO A 191 -13.16 -13.05 23.20
CA PRO A 191 -12.95 -11.68 22.73
C PRO A 191 -12.57 -10.69 23.82
N ASN A 192 -12.93 -10.98 25.08
CA ASN A 192 -12.62 -10.15 26.25
C ASN A 192 -11.30 -10.52 26.93
N ALA A 193 -10.58 -11.55 26.44
CA ALA A 193 -9.29 -11.92 27.00
C ALA A 193 -8.19 -10.98 26.50
N ASN A 194 -7.30 -10.58 27.40
CA ASN A 194 -6.13 -9.79 27.05
C ASN A 194 -5.16 -10.64 26.20
N THR A 195 -4.50 -10.02 25.22
CA THR A 195 -3.51 -10.64 24.33
C THR A 195 -2.44 -11.43 25.10
N ILE A 196 -1.93 -10.87 26.21
CA ILE A 196 -0.93 -11.53 27.06
C ILE A 196 -1.46 -12.85 27.64
N ALA A 197 -2.74 -12.90 28.02
CA ALA A 197 -3.35 -14.11 28.55
C ALA A 197 -3.54 -15.17 27.44
N LEU A 198 -3.86 -14.75 26.21
CA LEU A 198 -3.98 -15.65 25.07
C LEU A 198 -2.62 -16.21 24.65
N GLU A 199 -1.57 -15.39 24.63
CA GLU A 199 -0.19 -15.81 24.40
C GLU A 199 0.26 -16.83 25.45
N GLY A 200 -0.07 -16.59 26.73
CA GLY A 200 0.22 -17.54 27.81
C GLY A 200 -0.41 -18.92 27.59
N ILE A 201 -1.64 -18.99 27.07
CA ILE A 201 -2.29 -20.27 26.74
C ILE A 201 -1.56 -21.00 25.61
N ILE A 202 -1.16 -20.27 24.57
CA ILE A 202 -0.42 -20.83 23.42
C ILE A 202 0.93 -21.37 23.89
N LEU A 203 1.67 -20.60 24.68
CA LEU A 203 2.96 -21.00 25.23
C LEU A 203 2.85 -22.21 26.16
N PHE A 204 1.83 -22.25 27.03
CA PHE A 204 1.58 -23.37 27.93
C PHE A 204 1.32 -24.67 27.14
N SER A 205 0.58 -24.59 26.03
CA SER A 205 0.33 -25.71 25.13
C SER A 205 1.60 -26.14 24.39
N ASN A 206 2.36 -25.20 23.83
CA ASN A 206 3.55 -25.49 23.03
C ASN A 206 4.68 -26.07 23.89
N ASN A 207 4.86 -25.57 25.11
CA ASN A 207 5.86 -26.05 26.05
C ASN A 207 5.47 -27.36 26.74
N LYS A 208 4.25 -27.87 26.50
CA LYS A 208 3.69 -29.07 27.17
C LYS A 208 3.79 -28.98 28.69
N THR A 209 3.62 -27.79 29.25
CA THR A 209 3.85 -27.50 30.68
C THR A 209 2.98 -28.37 31.58
N LEU A 210 1.78 -28.74 31.15
CA LEU A 210 0.92 -29.68 31.88
C LEU A 210 1.56 -31.06 32.05
N ARG A 211 2.15 -31.62 30.97
CA ARG A 211 2.83 -32.93 31.05
C ARG A 211 4.03 -32.88 31.99
N TRP A 212 4.79 -31.79 31.93
CA TRP A 212 5.92 -31.58 32.83
C TRP A 212 5.48 -31.50 34.30
N LEU A 213 4.35 -30.84 34.59
CA LEU A 213 3.76 -30.80 35.94
C LEU A 213 3.25 -32.17 36.38
N ASP A 214 2.62 -32.93 35.49
CA ASP A 214 2.14 -34.29 35.78
C ASP A 214 3.30 -35.24 36.09
N ASP A 215 4.41 -35.14 35.34
CA ASP A 215 5.63 -35.91 35.58
C ASP A 215 6.32 -35.54 36.92
N MET A 216 6.13 -34.32 37.41
CA MET A 216 6.65 -33.87 38.71
C MET A 216 5.80 -34.32 39.91
N ASN A 217 4.54 -34.71 39.69
CA ASN A 217 3.63 -35.16 40.75
C ASN A 217 3.70 -36.69 40.99
N VAL A 218 4.67 -37.37 40.40
CA VAL A 218 4.96 -38.80 40.66
C VAL A 218 6.09 -38.91 41.70
N GLU A 219 5.77 -38.65 42.96
CA GLU A 219 6.46 -39.14 44.15
C GLU A 219 5.45 -39.79 45.11
#